data_AF-A0A1J5KCY3-F1
#
_entry.id   AF-A0A1J5KCY3-F1
#
_cell.length_a   1.000
_cell.length_b   1.000
_cell.length_c   1.000
_cell.angle_alpha   90.00
_cell.angle_beta   90.00
_cell.angle_gamma   90.00
#
_symmetry.space_group_name_H-M   'P 1'
#
loop_
_entity.id
_entity.type
_entity.pdbx_description
1 polymer ?
#
loop_
_entity_poly.entity_id
_entity_poly.type
_entity_poly.pdbx_seq_one_letter_code
_entity_poly.pdbx_strand_id
1 'polypeptide(L)'
;MKVFHIVASMMTILAILFLFAPVIRKREIAKTQLERDYFKLLSEYKKNQSNEVLDQLTAVGMKLFNLKDKELANKKVNEDLQQFGA
;
A
#
# COMPACT_ATOMS: atom_id res chain seq x y z
N MET A 1 -23.18 -2.74 -41.21
CA MET A 1 -23.42 -3.11 -39.79
C MET A 1 -22.18 -3.62 -39.05
N LYS A 2 -21.27 -4.41 -39.65
CA LYS A 2 -20.06 -4.93 -38.95
C LYS A 2 -19.14 -3.85 -38.38
N VAL A 3 -18.92 -2.76 -39.14
CA VAL A 3 -18.07 -1.63 -38.71
C VAL A 3 -18.67 -0.90 -37.50
N PHE A 4 -19.99 -0.71 -37.46
CA PHE A 4 -20.66 -0.07 -36.32
C PHE A 4 -20.50 -0.88 -35.03
N HIS A 5 -20.57 -2.21 -35.08
CA HIS A 5 -20.32 -3.05 -33.91
C HIS A 5 -18.87 -3.01 -33.45
N ILE A 6 -17.90 -2.93 -34.37
CA ILE A 6 -16.48 -2.81 -34.03
C ILE A 6 -16.21 -1.48 -33.34
N VAL A 7 -16.72 -0.37 -33.88
CA VAL A 7 -16.58 0.96 -33.28
C VAL A 7 -17.27 1.03 -31.92
N ALA A 8 -18.50 0.50 -31.81
CA ALA A 8 -19.23 0.46 -30.55
C ALA A 8 -18.49 -0.37 -29.49
N SER A 9 -17.92 -1.52 -29.86
CA SER A 9 -17.12 -2.39 -28.97
C SER A 9 -15.84 -1.68 -28.49
N MET A 10 -15.09 -1.02 -29.39
CA MET A 10 -13.93 -0.20 -29.01
C MET A 10 -14.32 0.91 -28.02
N MET A 11 -15.41 1.61 -28.28
CA MET A 11 -15.89 2.68 -27.41
C MET A 11 -16.32 2.16 -26.03
N THR A 12 -16.92 0.96 -25.95
CA THR A 12 -17.30 0.36 -24.66
C THR A 12 -16.07 -0.04 -23.86
N ILE A 13 -15.06 -0.65 -24.49
CA ILE A 13 -13.80 -1.01 -23.82
C ILE A 13 -13.08 0.25 -23.30
N LEU A 14 -13.04 1.32 -24.10
CA LEU A 14 -12.46 2.60 -23.69
C LEU A 14 -13.21 3.23 -22.52
N ALA A 15 -14.55 3.21 -22.52
CA ALA A 15 -15.36 3.73 -21.43
C ALA A 15 -15.14 2.95 -20.12
N ILE A 16 -15.03 1.62 -20.20
CA ILE A 16 -14.69 0.76 -19.07
C ILE A 16 -13.31 1.13 -18.53
N LEU A 17 -12.29 1.22 -19.39
CA LEU A 17 -10.94 1.60 -18.96
C LEU A 17 -10.91 2.98 -18.30
N PHE A 18 -11.68 3.94 -18.80
CA PHE A 18 -11.79 5.28 -18.21
C PHE A 18 -12.40 5.27 -16.79
N LEU A 19 -13.31 4.34 -16.50
CA LEU A 19 -13.91 4.21 -15.17
C LEU A 19 -12.99 3.45 -14.20
N PHE A 20 -12.31 2.39 -14.66
CA PHE A 20 -11.45 1.56 -13.80
C PHE A 20 -10.05 2.15 -13.58
N ALA A 21 -9.46 2.84 -14.55
CA ALA A 21 -8.16 3.48 -14.41
C ALA A 21 -8.02 4.42 -13.19
N PRO A 22 -8.96 5.36 -12.91
CA PRO A 22 -8.85 6.22 -11.74
C PRO A 22 -9.01 5.44 -10.42
N VAL A 23 -9.79 4.36 -10.42
CA VAL A 23 -9.98 3.50 -9.23
C VAL A 23 -8.67 2.79 -8.89
N ILE A 24 -8.00 2.21 -9.88
CA ILE A 24 -6.70 1.55 -9.69
C ILE A 24 -5.65 2.56 -9.23
N ARG A 25 -5.60 3.74 -9.87
CA ARG A 25 -4.65 4.80 -9.51
C ARG A 25 -4.85 5.30 -8.07
N LYS A 26 -6.09 5.45 -7.59
CA LYS A 26 -6.36 5.82 -6.19
C LYS A 26 -5.87 4.76 -5.20
N ARG A 27 -6.00 3.47 -5.54
CA ARG A 27 -5.51 2.36 -4.71
C ARG A 27 -3.98 2.34 -4.65
N GLU A 28 -3.30 2.59 -5.77
CA GLU A 28 -1.85 2.70 -5.80
C GLU A 28 -1.36 3.88 -4.95
N ILE A 29 -1.98 5.06 -5.09
CA ILE A 29 -1.63 6.23 -4.27
C ILE A 29 -1.79 5.93 -2.78
N ALA A 30 -2.89 5.26 -2.38
CA ALA A 30 -3.11 4.89 -0.99
C ALA A 30 -2.04 3.91 -0.47
N LYS A 31 -1.63 2.93 -1.28
CA LYS A 31 -0.52 2.02 -0.94
C LYS A 31 0.80 2.77 -0.80
N THR A 32 1.15 3.62 -1.76
CA THR A 32 2.38 4.41 -1.71
C THR A 32 2.41 5.36 -0.50
N GLN A 33 1.26 5.92 -0.12
CA GLN A 33 1.16 6.74 1.09
C GLN A 33 1.41 5.90 2.36
N LEU A 34 0.81 4.71 2.46
CA LEU A 34 1.05 3.79 3.57
C LEU A 34 2.52 3.34 3.66
N GLU A 35 3.16 3.07 2.52
CA GLU A 35 4.59 2.74 2.47
C GLU A 35 5.45 3.91 2.96
N ARG A 36 5.16 5.14 2.52
CA ARG A 36 5.85 6.35 3.00
C ARG A 36 5.70 6.51 4.50
N ASP A 37 4.49 6.36 5.02
CA ASP A 37 4.20 6.51 6.44
C ASP A 37 4.92 5.42 7.25
N TYR A 38 4.94 4.19 6.74
CA TYR A 38 5.69 3.06 7.33
C TYR A 38 7.19 3.34 7.39
N PHE A 39 7.82 3.73 6.28
CA PHE A 39 9.25 4.06 6.26
C PHE A 39 9.59 5.27 7.13
N LYS A 40 8.71 6.26 7.21
CA LYS A 40 8.88 7.42 8.09
C LYS A 40 8.92 6.98 9.56
N LEU A 41 7.95 6.18 9.99
CA LEU A 41 7.90 5.63 11.35
C LEU A 41 9.09 4.71 11.65
N LEU A 42 9.54 3.90 10.68
CA LEU A 42 10.76 3.10 10.77
C LEU A 42 11.99 3.97 11.07
N SER A 43 12.13 5.08 10.34
CA SER A 43 13.23 6.03 10.52
C SER A 43 13.16 6.77 11.86
N GLU A 44 11.95 7.04 12.34
CA GLU A 44 11.70 7.73 13.61
C GLU A 44 11.94 6.81 14.80
N TYR A 45 11.53 5.54 14.69
CA TYR A 45 11.83 4.51 15.69
C TYR A 45 13.33 4.28 15.83
N LYS A 46 14.08 4.26 14.72
CA LYS A 46 15.55 4.17 14.77
C LYS A 46 16.19 5.32 15.55
N LYS A 47 15.60 6.53 15.51
CA LYS A 47 16.14 7.71 16.19
C LYS A 47 15.76 7.80 17.66
N ASN A 48 14.51 7.47 17.99
CA ASN A 48 13.94 7.75 19.31
C ASN A 48 13.62 6.50 20.14
N GLN A 49 13.70 5.29 19.56
CA GLN A 49 13.38 3.99 20.20
C GLN A 49 12.16 4.04 21.13
N SER A 50 11.12 4.79 20.73
CA SER A 50 9.93 4.98 21.54
C SER A 50 8.95 3.83 21.31
N ASN A 51 8.42 3.27 22.40
CA ASN A 51 7.40 2.24 22.36
C ASN A 51 6.11 2.71 21.66
N GLU A 52 5.77 4.00 21.76
CA GLU A 52 4.62 4.55 21.04
C GLU A 52 4.82 4.52 19.52
N VAL A 53 6.05 4.75 19.05
CA VAL A 53 6.38 4.70 17.62
C VAL A 53 6.37 3.25 17.13
N LEU A 54 6.77 2.29 17.98
CA LEU A 54 6.68 0.86 17.68
C LEU A 54 5.21 0.42 17.48
N ASP A 55 4.30 0.79 18.38
CA ASP A 55 2.88 0.43 18.25
C ASP A 55 2.24 1.05 17.00
N GLN A 56 2.60 2.29 16.66
CA GLN A 56 2.15 2.94 15.42
C GLN A 56 2.73 2.24 14.18
N LEU A 57 4.01 1.89 14.21
CA LEU A 57 4.69 1.18 13.14
C LEU A 57 4.06 -0.20 12.90
N THR A 58 3.73 -0.94 13.96
CA THR A 58 3.02 -2.22 13.87
C THR A 58 1.61 -2.04 13.31
N ALA A 59 0.87 -1.01 13.74
CA ALA A 59 -0.47 -0.75 13.23
C ALA A 59 -0.47 -0.39 11.73
N VAL A 60 0.52 0.38 11.27
CA VAL A 60 0.70 0.71 9.85
C VAL A 60 1.19 -0.52 9.07
N GLY A 61 2.13 -1.29 9.62
CA GLY A 61 2.62 -2.54 9.04
C GLY A 61 1.52 -3.59 8.86
N MET A 62 0.63 -3.75 9.84
CA MET A 62 -0.56 -4.61 9.72
C MET A 62 -1.45 -4.21 8.54
N LYS A 63 -1.66 -2.91 8.33
CA LYS A 63 -2.45 -2.40 7.19
C LYS A 63 -1.73 -2.56 5.86
N LEU A 64 -0.42 -2.30 5.82
CA LEU A 64 0.39 -2.38 4.61
C LEU A 64 0.53 -3.83 4.11
N PHE A 65 0.85 -4.75 5.01
CA PHE A 65 1.04 -6.17 4.71
C PHE A 65 -0.25 -7.00 4.81
N ASN A 66 -1.37 -6.35 5.16
CA ASN A 66 -2.67 -7.00 5.39
C ASN A 66 -2.59 -8.19 6.36
N LEU A 67 -1.78 -8.03 7.42
CA LEU A 67 -1.56 -9.04 8.44
C LEU A 67 -2.69 -8.97 9.47
N LYS A 68 -3.32 -10.12 9.74
CA LYS A 68 -4.39 -10.23 10.75
C LYS A 68 -3.87 -10.45 12.17
N ASP A 69 -2.59 -10.81 12.29
CA ASP A 69 -1.95 -11.19 13.54
C ASP A 69 -0.90 -10.15 13.92
N LYS A 70 -1.02 -9.61 15.14
CA LYS A 70 -0.11 -8.58 15.68
C LYS A 70 1.28 -9.15 15.94
N GLU A 71 1.41 -10.44 16.29
CA GLU A 71 2.71 -11.06 16.52
C GLU A 71 3.51 -11.21 15.21
N LEU A 72 2.84 -11.63 14.13
CA LEU A 72 3.45 -11.70 12.81
C LEU A 72 3.85 -10.31 12.29
N ALA A 73 3.04 -9.28 12.55
CA ALA A 73 3.36 -7.91 12.19
C ALA A 73 4.57 -7.38 12.96
N ASN A 74 4.65 -7.62 14.27
CA ASN A 74 5.81 -7.26 15.09
C ASN A 74 7.08 -7.97 14.62
N LYS A 75 6.98 -9.27 14.29
CA LYS A 75 8.11 -10.03 13.75
C LYS A 75 8.59 -9.44 12.43
N LYS A 76 7.68 -9.10 11.52
CA LYS A 76 7.99 -8.49 10.23
C LYS A 76 8.63 -7.12 10.38
N VAL A 77 8.08 -6.28 11.25
CA VAL A 77 8.63 -4.97 11.59
C VAL A 77 10.04 -5.10 12.17
N ASN A 78 10.28 -6.08 13.04
CA ASN A 78 11.61 -6.35 13.59
C ASN A 78 12.60 -6.87 12.53
N GLU A 79 12.17 -7.74 11.61
CA GLU A 79 12.97 -8.16 10.46
C GLU A 79 13.34 -6.96 9.58
N ASP A 80 12.38 -6.10 9.27
CA ASP A 80 12.60 -4.90 8.47
C ASP A 80 13.54 -3.92 9.18
N LEU A 81 13.40 -3.74 10.49
CA LEU A 81 14.30 -2.92 11.32
C LEU A 81 15.74 -3.44 11.31
N GLN A 82 15.94 -4.76 11.38
CA GLN A 82 17.25 -5.39 11.28
C GLN A 82 17.85 -5.21 9.87
N GLN A 83 17.05 -5.41 8.81
CA GLN A 83 17.50 -5.17 7.43
C GLN A 83 17.79 -3.70 7.13
N PHE A 84 17.12 -2.76 7.81
CA PHE A 84 17.38 -1.31 7.72
C PHE A 84 18.67 -0.88 8.46
N GLY A 85 19.46 -1.84 8.95
CA GLY A 85 20.78 -1.64 9.54
C GLY A 85 20.72 -1.35 11.03
N ALA A 86 20.20 -2.31 11.80
CA ALA A 86 20.51 -2.49 13.21
C ALA A 86 21.65 -3.51 13.37
#